data_AF-A0A2G6IXM0-F1
#
_entry.id   AF-A0A2G6IXM0-F1
#
_cell.length_a   1.000
_cell.length_b   1.000
_cell.length_c   1.000
_cell.angle_alpha   90.00
_cell.angle_beta   90.00
_cell.angle_gamma   90.00
#
_symmetry.space_group_name_H-M   'P 1'
#
loop_
_entity.id
_entity.type
_entity.pdbx_description
1 polymer ?
#
loop_
_entity_poly.entity_id
_entity_poly.type
_entity_poly.pdbx_seq_one_letter_code
_entity_poly.pdbx_strand_id
1 'polypeptide(L)'
;METEPIDQMIQYAIAALFEGEGGWRTVPHQMVQRWPDVEGLELCFALVAAANAIEENFNMDSPASLRVIQAYRLAALISADLYGMVATGKFGSKAGDLLKYWQEYDPYFLVQS
;
A
#
# COMPACT_ATOMS: atom_id res chain seq x y z
N MET A 1 10.08 -20.49 -11.46
CA MET A 1 10.49 -19.98 -10.14
C MET A 1 9.36 -19.09 -9.69
N GLU A 2 8.64 -19.45 -8.63
CA GLU A 2 7.64 -18.55 -8.06
C GLU A 2 8.38 -17.29 -7.60
N THR A 3 7.92 -16.12 -8.05
CA THR A 3 8.37 -14.83 -7.52
C THR A 3 7.98 -14.74 -6.06
N GLU A 4 8.88 -14.24 -5.21
CA GLU A 4 8.59 -14.06 -3.79
C GLU A 4 7.34 -13.17 -3.61
N PRO A 5 6.54 -13.37 -2.54
CA PRO A 5 5.33 -12.57 -2.32
C PRO A 5 5.58 -11.06 -2.41
N ILE A 6 6.76 -10.61 -1.96
CA ILE A 6 7.16 -9.21 -2.01
C ILE A 6 7.29 -8.67 -3.45
N ASP A 7 7.85 -9.44 -4.38
CA ASP A 7 7.99 -9.04 -5.79
C ASP A 7 6.62 -8.91 -6.44
N GLN A 8 5.69 -9.82 -6.11
CA GLN A 8 4.33 -9.77 -6.62
C GLN A 8 3.58 -8.53 -6.11
N MET A 9 3.79 -8.17 -4.83
CA MET A 9 3.22 -6.95 -4.24
C MET A 9 3.77 -5.69 -4.90
N ILE A 10 5.09 -5.64 -5.17
CA ILE A 10 5.72 -4.50 -5.87
C ILE A 10 5.15 -4.35 -7.28
N GLN A 11 5.12 -5.43 -8.06
CA GLN A 11 4.59 -5.40 -9.43
C GLN A 11 3.12 -4.99 -9.46
N TYR A 12 2.33 -5.51 -8.52
CA TYR A 12 0.92 -5.14 -8.39
C TYR A 12 0.76 -3.67 -8.05
N ALA A 13 1.51 -3.15 -7.07
CA ALA A 13 1.44 -1.75 -6.68
C ALA A 13 1.79 -0.83 -7.85
N ILE A 14 2.85 -1.14 -8.62
CA ILE A 14 3.20 -0.39 -9.84
C ILE A 14 2.01 -0.39 -10.80
N ALA A 15 1.50 -1.56 -11.18
CA ALA A 15 0.40 -1.66 -12.14
C ALA A 15 -0.84 -0.88 -11.67
N ALA A 16 -1.26 -1.07 -10.42
CA ALA A 16 -2.46 -0.47 -9.87
C ALA A 16 -2.35 1.07 -9.74
N LEU A 17 -1.15 1.60 -9.46
CA LEU A 17 -0.91 3.05 -9.45
C LEU A 17 -1.13 3.69 -10.84
N PHE A 18 -0.91 2.94 -11.92
CA PHE A 18 -1.13 3.43 -13.28
C PHE A 18 -2.56 3.24 -13.81
N GLU A 19 -3.43 2.48 -13.13
CA GLU A 19 -4.78 2.12 -13.60
C GLU A 19 -5.87 3.23 -13.54
N GLY A 20 -5.50 4.52 -13.44
CA GLY A 20 -6.43 5.64 -13.70
C GLY A 20 -6.30 6.85 -12.77
N GLU A 21 -7.06 7.91 -13.07
CA GLU A 21 -7.13 9.16 -12.28
C GLU A 21 -8.08 9.00 -11.09
N GLY A 22 -7.72 8.19 -10.08
CA GLY A 22 -8.49 8.10 -8.84
C GLY A 22 -8.33 6.80 -8.06
N GLY A 23 -8.01 5.71 -8.75
CA GLY A 23 -7.92 4.36 -8.18
C GLY A 23 -6.72 4.11 -7.25
N TRP A 24 -5.73 5.00 -7.19
CA TRP A 24 -4.56 4.79 -6.32
C TRP A 24 -4.93 4.65 -4.84
N ARG A 25 -6.03 5.26 -4.38
CA ARG A 25 -6.49 5.16 -2.98
C ARG A 25 -7.01 3.77 -2.61
N THR A 26 -7.48 2.99 -3.58
CA THR A 26 -7.97 1.63 -3.31
C THR A 26 -6.84 0.61 -3.23
N VAL A 27 -5.62 0.97 -3.66
CA VAL A 27 -4.45 0.07 -3.71
C VAL A 27 -4.18 -0.59 -2.35
N PRO A 28 -4.11 0.11 -1.20
CA PRO A 28 -3.86 -0.55 0.08
C PRO A 28 -4.93 -1.55 0.46
N HIS A 29 -6.20 -1.21 0.24
CA HIS A 29 -7.31 -2.10 0.51
C HIS A 29 -7.22 -3.38 -0.32
N GLN A 30 -6.94 -3.24 -1.63
CA GLN A 30 -6.78 -4.37 -2.53
C GLN A 30 -5.56 -5.23 -2.17
N MET A 31 -4.44 -4.60 -1.78
CA MET A 31 -3.24 -5.31 -1.32
C MET A 31 -3.53 -6.10 -0.05
N VAL A 32 -4.19 -5.51 0.95
CA VAL A 32 -4.56 -6.21 2.18
C VAL A 32 -5.48 -7.40 1.91
N GLN A 33 -6.47 -7.25 1.02
CA GLN A 33 -7.36 -8.35 0.65
C GLN A 33 -6.63 -9.50 -0.06
N ARG A 34 -5.60 -9.19 -0.84
CA ARG A 34 -4.86 -10.16 -1.64
C ARG A 34 -3.76 -10.86 -0.85
N TRP A 35 -3.17 -10.18 0.12
CA TRP A 35 -2.12 -10.70 0.99
C TRP A 35 -2.46 -10.43 2.46
N PRO A 36 -3.48 -11.08 3.04
CA PRO A 36 -3.87 -10.83 4.43
C PRO A 36 -2.86 -11.38 5.45
N ASP A 37 -2.08 -12.40 5.08
CA ASP A 37 -1.23 -13.16 6.01
C ASP A 37 0.22 -12.63 6.12
N VAL A 38 0.60 -11.66 5.29
CA VAL A 38 1.92 -10.99 5.36
C VAL A 38 1.96 -9.98 6.51
N GLU A 39 3.16 -9.61 6.95
CA GLU A 39 3.29 -8.50 7.88
C GLU A 39 2.87 -7.20 7.19
N GLY A 40 2.13 -6.33 7.90
CA GLY A 40 1.69 -5.05 7.34
C GLY A 40 2.85 -4.18 6.84
N LEU A 41 4.02 -4.29 7.46
CA LEU A 41 5.24 -3.61 7.02
C LEU A 41 5.73 -4.08 5.64
N GLU A 42 5.41 -5.30 5.21
CA GLU A 42 5.74 -5.77 3.86
C GLU A 42 4.95 -5.00 2.80
N LEU A 43 3.71 -4.56 3.11
CA LEU A 43 2.94 -3.68 2.22
C LEU A 43 3.59 -2.31 2.08
N CYS A 44 4.04 -1.73 3.20
CA CYS A 44 4.76 -0.46 3.19
C CYS A 44 6.05 -0.55 2.36
N PHE A 45 6.81 -1.63 2.54
CA PHE A 45 8.02 -1.87 1.75
C PHE A 45 7.70 -1.99 0.26
N ALA A 46 6.68 -2.76 -0.12
CA ALA A 46 6.30 -2.93 -1.51
C ALA A 46 5.91 -1.60 -2.17
N LEU A 47 5.20 -0.72 -1.47
CA LEU A 47 4.83 0.61 -1.97
C LEU A 47 6.05 1.53 -2.14
N VAL A 48 7.00 1.51 -1.19
CA VAL A 48 8.26 2.27 -1.29
C VAL A 48 9.11 1.76 -2.46
N ALA A 49 9.25 0.44 -2.60
CA ALA A 49 9.98 -0.18 -3.70
C ALA A 49 9.32 0.09 -5.05
N ALA A 50 7.99 0.09 -5.13
CA ALA A 50 7.25 0.51 -6.32
C ALA A 50 7.53 1.98 -6.67
N ALA A 51 7.54 2.88 -5.68
CA ALA A 51 7.86 4.30 -5.88
C ALA A 51 9.28 4.47 -6.47
N ASN A 52 10.27 3.80 -5.88
CA ASN A 52 11.66 3.82 -6.35
C ASN A 52 11.77 3.28 -7.79
N ALA A 53 11.13 2.14 -8.08
CA ALA A 53 11.16 1.56 -9.41
C ALA A 53 10.54 2.50 -10.46
N ILE A 54 9.46 3.20 -10.12
CA ILE A 54 8.86 4.20 -11.00
C ILE A 54 9.81 5.40 -11.18
N GLU A 55 10.43 5.90 -10.12
CA GLU A 55 11.37 7.02 -10.17
C GLU A 55 12.62 6.70 -11.02
N GLU A 56 13.15 5.48 -10.93
CA GLU A 56 14.31 5.05 -11.71
C GLU A 56 14.02 4.89 -13.22
N ASN A 57 12.78 4.54 -13.57
CA ASN A 57 12.40 4.23 -14.96
C ASN A 57 11.72 5.40 -15.68
N PHE A 58 11.30 6.45 -14.97
CA PHE A 58 10.58 7.58 -15.55
C PHE A 58 11.18 8.94 -15.16
N ASN A 59 11.19 9.87 -16.10
CA ASN A 59 11.53 11.27 -15.85
C ASN A 59 10.57 11.91 -14.83
N MET A 60 11.07 12.71 -13.88
CA MET A 60 10.30 13.51 -12.92
C MET A 60 9.31 14.52 -13.54
N ASP A 61 9.58 15.01 -14.75
CA ASP A 61 8.65 15.87 -15.51
C ASP A 61 7.53 15.08 -16.20
N SER A 62 7.53 13.75 -16.10
CA SER A 62 6.47 12.91 -16.66
C SER A 62 5.29 12.78 -15.69
N PRO A 63 4.08 12.40 -16.17
CA PRO A 63 2.94 12.08 -15.31
C PRO A 63 3.21 10.97 -14.27
N ALA A 64 4.28 10.20 -14.41
CA ALA A 64 4.69 9.17 -13.46
C ALA A 64 5.12 9.76 -12.10
N SER A 65 5.58 11.00 -12.04
CA SER A 65 5.95 11.66 -10.77
C SER A 65 4.79 11.75 -9.78
N LEU A 66 3.57 11.94 -10.29
CA LEU A 66 2.37 11.89 -9.45
C LEU A 66 2.17 10.50 -8.82
N ARG A 67 2.53 9.42 -9.54
CA ARG A 67 2.41 8.03 -9.05
C ARG A 67 3.43 7.73 -7.97
N VAL A 68 4.65 8.24 -8.10
CA VAL A 68 5.69 8.18 -7.05
C VAL A 68 5.18 8.84 -5.76
N ILE A 69 4.64 10.07 -5.87
CA ILE A 69 4.09 10.80 -4.71
C ILE A 69 2.93 10.01 -4.07
N GLN A 70 2.04 9.43 -4.89
CA GLN A 70 0.93 8.60 -4.42
C GLN A 70 1.45 7.36 -3.66
N ALA A 71 2.41 6.63 -4.21
CA ALA A 71 3.00 5.45 -3.58
C ALA A 71 3.59 5.76 -2.19
N TYR A 72 4.44 6.81 -2.11
CA TYR A 72 5.00 7.24 -0.83
C TYR A 72 3.94 7.68 0.17
N ARG A 73 2.91 8.40 -0.29
CA ARG A 73 1.80 8.81 0.56
C ARG A 73 1.06 7.60 1.13
N LEU A 74 0.78 6.58 0.32
CA LEU A 74 0.13 5.36 0.79
C LEU A 74 0.99 4.62 1.81
N ALA A 75 2.30 4.47 1.56
CA ALA A 75 3.21 3.84 2.49
C ALA A 75 3.24 4.57 3.85
N ALA A 76 3.27 5.91 3.84
CA ALA A 76 3.23 6.72 5.05
C ALA A 76 1.92 6.53 5.83
N LEU A 77 0.77 6.54 5.15
CA LEU A 77 -0.54 6.36 5.79
C LEU A 77 -0.66 4.96 6.43
N ILE A 78 -0.33 3.89 5.69
CA ILE A 78 -0.37 2.53 6.24
C ILE A 78 0.60 2.41 7.43
N SER A 79 1.79 3.02 7.36
CA SER A 79 2.73 2.97 8.48
C SER A 79 2.18 3.67 9.75
N ALA A 80 1.41 4.75 9.59
CA ALA A 80 0.75 5.42 10.71
C ALA A 80 -0.35 4.54 11.31
N ASP A 81 -1.14 3.86 10.48
CA ASP A 81 -2.19 2.94 10.93
C ASP A 81 -1.59 1.74 11.67
N LEU A 82 -0.51 1.15 11.15
CA LEU A 82 0.21 0.07 11.82
C LEU A 82 0.77 0.51 13.17
N TYR A 83 1.32 1.72 13.25
CA TYR A 83 1.73 2.30 14.54
C TYR A 83 0.53 2.44 15.49
N GLY A 84 -0.61 2.94 15.00
CA GLY A 84 -1.85 3.04 15.76
C GLY A 84 -2.33 1.69 16.28
N MET A 85 -2.34 0.67 15.44
CA MET A 85 -2.69 -0.71 15.80
C MET A 85 -1.82 -1.23 16.95
N VAL A 86 -0.50 -1.11 16.84
CA VAL A 86 0.45 -1.52 17.88
C VAL A 86 0.23 -0.73 19.17
N ALA A 87 0.02 0.58 19.08
CA ALA A 87 -0.21 1.44 20.24
C ALA A 87 -1.50 1.10 21.00
N THR A 88 -2.54 0.62 20.31
CA THR A 88 -3.78 0.16 20.98
C THR A 88 -3.62 -1.21 21.63
N GLY A 89 -2.69 -2.05 21.16
CA GLY A 89 -2.51 -3.44 21.60
C GLY A 89 -3.68 -4.37 21.29
N LYS A 90 -4.66 -3.93 20.50
CA LYS A 90 -5.89 -4.69 20.19
C LYS A 90 -5.80 -5.55 18.92
N PHE A 91 -4.82 -5.28 18.07
CA PHE A 91 -4.65 -5.90 16.77
C PHE A 91 -3.27 -6.54 16.65
N GLY A 92 -3.13 -7.53 15.75
CA GLY A 92 -1.84 -8.08 15.38
C GLY A 92 -1.05 -7.14 14.45
N SER A 93 0.03 -7.66 13.86
CA SER A 93 0.88 -6.93 12.89
C SER A 93 0.60 -7.32 11.44
N LYS A 94 -0.34 -8.24 11.20
CA LYS A 94 -0.63 -8.76 9.87
C LYS A 94 -1.42 -7.75 9.04
N ALA A 95 -1.21 -7.80 7.73
CA ALA A 95 -1.96 -6.99 6.78
C ALA A 95 -3.48 -7.12 6.98
N GLY A 96 -4.00 -8.34 7.16
CA GLY A 96 -5.43 -8.58 7.36
C GLY A 96 -6.02 -7.91 8.61
N ASP A 97 -5.21 -7.59 9.62
CA ASP A 97 -5.68 -6.87 10.81
C ASP A 97 -5.92 -5.37 10.54
N LEU A 98 -5.32 -4.80 9.48
CA LEU A 98 -5.63 -3.43 9.03
C LEU A 98 -7.10 -3.29 8.64
N LEU A 99 -7.72 -4.31 8.03
CA LEU A 99 -9.15 -4.23 7.68
C LEU A 99 -10.04 -4.04 8.90
N LYS A 100 -9.74 -4.75 10.00
CA LYS A 100 -10.48 -4.61 11.26
C LYS A 100 -10.21 -3.24 11.89
N TYR A 101 -8.94 -2.81 11.88
CA TYR A 101 -8.55 -1.49 12.37
C TYR A 101 -9.29 -0.38 11.63
N TRP A 102 -9.33 -0.41 10.30
CA TRP A 102 -10.01 0.60 9.50
C TRP A 102 -11.53 0.62 9.71
N GLN A 103 -12.14 -0.53 9.96
CA GLN A 103 -13.58 -0.61 10.28
C GLN A 103 -13.91 0.06 11.62
N GLU A 104 -13.00 0.00 12.59
CA GLU A 104 -13.24 0.51 13.94
C GLU A 104 -12.74 1.95 14.16
N TYR A 105 -11.63 2.34 13.54
CA TYR A 105 -10.88 3.55 13.90
C TYR A 105 -10.72 4.55 12.75
N ASP A 106 -10.40 4.09 11.54
CA ASP A 106 -10.17 4.99 10.40
C ASP A 106 -10.66 4.36 9.07
N PRO A 107 -11.84 4.76 8.57
CA PRO A 107 -12.40 4.20 7.34
C PRO A 107 -11.76 4.75 6.06
N TYR A 108 -10.66 5.51 6.13
CA TYR A 108 -10.03 6.15 4.97
C TYR A 108 -9.84 5.22 3.77
N PHE A 109 -9.38 3.99 4.00
CA PHE A 109 -9.15 2.98 2.95
C PHE A 109 -10.36 2.09 2.63
N LEU A 110 -11.48 2.24 3.33
CA LEU A 110 -12.71 1.47 3.07
C LEU A 110 -13.62 2.14 2.04
N VAL A 111 -13.50 3.46 1.83
CA VAL A 111 -14.36 4.22 0.91
C VAL A 111 -13.78 4.16 -0.50
N GLN A 112 -14.43 3.37 -1.38
CA GLN A 112 -14.11 3.32 -2.81
C GLN A 112 -14.77 4.54 -3.48
N SER A 113 -13.97 5.49 -3.95
CA SER A 113 -14.41 6.66 -4.74
C SER A 113 -14.32 6.36 -6.22
#